data_AF-A0A7V9CV24-F1
#
_entry.id   AF-A0A7V9CV24-F1
#
_cell.length_a   1.000
_cell.length_b   1.000
_cell.length_c   1.000
_cell.angle_alpha   90.00
_cell.angle_beta   90.00
_cell.angle_gamma   90.00
#
_symmetry.space_group_name_H-M   'P 1'
#
loop_
_entity.id
_entity.type
_entity.pdbx_description
1 polymer ?
#
loop_
_entity_poly.entity_id
_entity_poly.type
_entity_poly.pdbx_seq_one_letter_code
_entity_poly.pdbx_strand_id
1 'polypeptide(L)'
;MSPSTQADLLEPIDLAKHFGKVELYLGQVCQIAGISKMQLDYWTNKARIPTKGRKQRIYDMDAVETVMLIKQAKDKGLNLGAAIDAARRFREREQPGPQATVTP
;
A
#
# COMPACT_ATOMS: atom_id res chain seq x y z
N MET A 1 44.95 14.43 12.58
CA MET A 1 44.14 13.46 11.80
C MET A 1 42.93 13.13 12.64
N SER A 2 41.75 13.64 12.25
CA SER A 2 40.50 13.27 12.91
C SER A 2 40.28 11.77 12.74
N PRO A 3 39.86 11.02 13.77
CA PRO A 3 39.53 9.62 13.60
C PRO A 3 38.34 9.54 12.65
N SER A 4 38.53 8.95 11.48
CA SER A 4 37.44 8.60 10.58
C SER A 4 36.48 7.74 11.37
N THR A 5 35.29 8.27 11.66
CA THR A 5 34.31 7.55 12.46
C THR A 5 33.73 6.48 11.54
N GLN A 6 33.47 5.27 12.04
CA GLN A 6 32.84 4.20 11.23
C GLN A 6 31.52 4.64 10.57
N ALA A 7 30.91 5.72 11.07
CA ALA A 7 29.77 6.40 10.47
C ALA A 7 30.05 7.00 9.07
N ASP A 8 31.30 7.40 8.76
CA ASP A 8 31.69 7.98 7.47
C ASP A 8 31.63 6.96 6.31
N LEU A 9 31.48 5.67 6.63
CA LEU A 9 31.30 4.58 5.65
C LEU A 9 29.82 4.34 5.31
N LEU A 10 28.88 5.00 5.98
CA LEU A 10 27.45 4.82 5.74
C LEU A 10 26.97 5.69 4.59
N GLU A 11 26.21 5.10 3.69
CA GLU A 11 25.52 5.83 2.62
C GLU A 11 24.04 6.02 2.95
N PRO A 12 23.41 7.12 2.49
CA PRO A 12 21.98 7.35 2.66
C PRO A 12 21.15 6.21 2.06
N ILE A 13 20.23 5.65 2.85
CA ILE A 13 19.33 4.60 2.39
C ILE A 13 18.06 5.21 1.79
N ASP A 14 17.82 4.90 0.52
CA ASP A 14 16.56 5.21 -0.14
C ASP A 14 15.48 4.18 0.25
N LEU A 15 14.78 4.45 1.35
CA LEU A 15 13.72 3.58 1.87
C LEU A 15 12.60 3.31 0.85
N ALA A 16 12.36 4.23 -0.10
CA ALA A 16 11.31 4.08 -1.09
C ALA A 16 11.51 2.83 -1.96
N LYS A 17 12.76 2.53 -2.31
CA LYS A 17 13.13 1.32 -3.07
C LYS A 17 12.87 0.01 -2.32
N HIS A 18 12.74 0.07 -1.00
CA HIS A 18 12.52 -1.10 -0.17
C HIS A 18 11.03 -1.35 0.13
N PHE A 19 10.15 -0.36 -0.02
CA PHE A 19 8.73 -0.51 0.29
C PHE A 19 8.03 -1.59 -0.53
N GLY A 20 8.43 -1.81 -1.78
CA GLY A 20 7.88 -2.90 -2.60
C GLY A 20 8.12 -4.32 -2.04
N LYS A 21 9.06 -4.47 -1.09
CA LYS A 21 9.36 -5.73 -0.40
C LYS A 21 8.64 -5.85 0.95
N VAL A 22 7.98 -4.80 1.40
CA VAL A 22 7.32 -4.77 2.70
C VAL A 22 5.99 -5.53 2.62
N GLU A 23 5.82 -6.41 3.59
CA GLU A 23 4.63 -7.22 3.76
C GLU A 23 4.08 -7.00 5.16
N LEU A 24 2.80 -6.65 5.25
CA LEU A 24 2.14 -6.26 6.48
C LEU A 24 1.07 -7.25 6.90
N TYR A 25 1.00 -7.47 8.20
CA TYR A 25 -0.08 -8.24 8.80
C TYR A 25 -1.30 -7.37 9.05
N LEU A 26 -2.45 -8.03 9.18
CA LEU A 26 -3.75 -7.41 9.43
C LEU A 26 -3.72 -6.28 10.48
N GLY A 27 -3.08 -6.51 11.63
CA GLY A 27 -3.02 -5.53 12.71
C GLY A 27 -2.28 -4.25 12.31
N GLN A 28 -1.18 -4.39 11.56
CA GLN A 28 -0.40 -3.26 11.07
C GLN A 28 -1.19 -2.46 10.02
N VAL A 29 -1.89 -3.14 9.10
CA VAL A 29 -2.75 -2.47 8.11
C VAL A 29 -3.88 -1.70 8.81
N CYS A 30 -4.51 -2.28 9.83
CA CYS A 30 -5.55 -1.60 10.62
C CYS A 30 -5.01 -0.33 11.28
N GLN A 31 -3.82 -0.41 11.88
CA GLN A 31 -3.17 0.73 12.54
C GLN A 31 -2.83 1.85 11.54
N ILE A 32 -2.20 1.51 10.41
CA ILE A 32 -1.79 2.48 9.38
C ILE A 32 -3.02 3.14 8.75
N ALA A 33 -4.00 2.33 8.36
CA ALA A 33 -5.21 2.85 7.74
C ALA A 33 -6.15 3.51 8.76
N GLY A 34 -6.01 3.29 10.05
CA GLY A 34 -6.95 3.82 11.05
C GLY A 34 -8.36 3.25 10.87
N ILE A 35 -8.46 1.93 10.66
CA ILE A 35 -9.73 1.20 10.53
C ILE A 35 -9.74 -0.01 11.47
N SER A 36 -10.94 -0.45 11.85
CA SER A 36 -11.08 -1.67 12.65
C SER A 36 -10.76 -2.92 11.83
N LYS A 37 -10.37 -4.00 12.52
CA LYS A 37 -10.20 -5.34 11.93
C LYS A 37 -11.43 -5.78 11.15
N MET A 38 -12.63 -5.58 11.70
CA MET A 38 -13.88 -5.96 11.07
C MET A 38 -14.09 -5.23 9.74
N GLN A 39 -13.78 -3.93 9.69
CA GLN A 39 -13.85 -3.16 8.43
C GLN A 39 -12.84 -3.71 7.41
N LEU A 40 -11.59 -3.94 7.82
CA LEU A 40 -10.57 -4.49 6.92
C LEU A 40 -10.96 -5.87 6.38
N ASP A 41 -11.45 -6.78 7.24
CA ASP A 41 -11.90 -8.11 6.82
C ASP A 41 -13.07 -8.01 5.82
N TYR A 42 -14.04 -7.13 6.09
CA TYR A 42 -15.16 -6.92 5.19
C TYR A 42 -14.72 -6.33 3.84
N TRP A 43 -13.87 -5.30 3.85
CA TRP A 43 -13.39 -4.64 2.64
C TRP A 43 -12.51 -5.56 1.80
N THR A 44 -11.63 -6.34 2.44
CA THR A 44 -10.77 -7.32 1.77
C THR A 44 -11.60 -8.29 0.93
N ASN A 45 -12.66 -8.84 1.52
CA ASN A 45 -13.57 -9.75 0.82
C ASN A 45 -14.40 -9.02 -0.25
N LYS A 46 -15.01 -7.88 0.09
CA LYS A 46 -15.95 -7.17 -0.79
C LYS A 46 -15.27 -6.57 -2.03
N ALA A 47 -14.06 -6.04 -1.86
CA ALA A 47 -13.26 -5.44 -2.92
C ALA A 47 -12.31 -6.45 -3.60
N ARG A 48 -12.28 -7.71 -3.13
CA ARG A 48 -11.36 -8.76 -3.59
C ARG A 48 -9.89 -8.33 -3.53
N ILE A 49 -9.51 -7.70 -2.42
CA ILE A 49 -8.13 -7.22 -2.21
C ILE A 49 -7.20 -8.45 -2.14
N PRO A 50 -6.15 -8.51 -2.96
CA PRO A 50 -5.20 -9.62 -2.92
C PRO A 50 -4.50 -9.70 -1.56
N THR A 51 -4.38 -10.92 -1.05
CA THR A 51 -3.61 -11.21 0.17
C THR A 51 -2.79 -12.48 -0.03
N LYS A 52 -1.62 -12.55 0.61
CA LYS A 52 -0.79 -13.74 0.66
C LYS A 52 -0.98 -14.48 2.00
N GLY A 53 -0.42 -15.69 2.07
CA GLY A 53 -0.41 -16.52 3.28
C GLY A 53 -1.59 -17.49 3.38
N ARG A 54 -1.38 -18.61 4.09
CA ARG A 54 -2.39 -19.66 4.28
C ARG A 54 -3.20 -19.50 5.57
N LYS A 55 -2.52 -19.29 6.70
CA LYS A 55 -3.15 -19.17 8.04
C LYS A 55 -3.40 -17.72 8.45
N GLN A 56 -2.57 -16.80 7.97
CA GLN A 56 -2.65 -15.38 8.28
C GLN A 56 -2.56 -14.59 6.98
N ARG A 57 -3.42 -13.58 6.83
CA ARG A 57 -3.40 -12.67 5.69
C ARG A 57 -2.23 -11.72 5.79
N ILE A 58 -1.51 -11.63 4.69
CA ILE A 58 -0.38 -10.73 4.49
C ILE A 58 -0.75 -9.81 3.33
N TYR A 59 -0.57 -8.51 3.53
CA TYR A 59 -0.89 -7.44 2.59
C TYR A 59 0.42 -6.82 2.11
N ASP A 60 0.61 -6.78 0.80
CA ASP A 60 1.66 -5.96 0.20
C ASP A 60 1.24 -4.49 0.13
N MET A 61 2.14 -3.64 -0.34
CA MET A 61 1.88 -2.20 -0.41
C MET A 61 0.74 -1.83 -1.36
N ASP A 62 0.50 -2.60 -2.43
CA ASP A 62 -0.63 -2.39 -3.35
C ASP A 62 -1.97 -2.66 -2.67
N ALA A 63 -2.03 -3.72 -1.86
CA ALA A 63 -3.20 -4.03 -1.05
C ALA A 63 -3.45 -2.96 0.02
N VAL A 64 -2.39 -2.47 0.68
CA VAL A 64 -2.46 -1.39 1.67
C VAL A 64 -2.96 -0.09 1.03
N GLU A 65 -2.40 0.30 -0.12
CA GLU A 65 -2.84 1.47 -0.88
C GLU A 65 -4.33 1.37 -1.21
N THR A 66 -4.78 0.21 -1.70
CA THR A 66 -6.20 -0.02 -2.03
C THR A 66 -7.11 0.20 -0.82
N VAL A 67 -6.72 -0.31 0.35
CA VAL A 67 -7.45 -0.09 1.62
C VAL A 67 -7.52 1.39 1.96
N MET A 68 -6.40 2.12 1.83
CA MET A 68 -6.32 3.55 2.15
C MET A 68 -7.14 4.40 1.18
N LEU A 69 -7.19 4.06 -0.11
CA LEU A 69 -8.05 4.72 -1.10
C LEU A 69 -9.54 4.49 -0.79
N ILE A 70 -9.91 3.26 -0.45
CA ILE A 70 -11.29 2.96 -0.02
C ILE A 70 -11.64 3.77 1.23
N LYS A 71 -10.74 3.83 2.23
CA LYS A 71 -10.95 4.67 3.40
C LYS A 71 -11.14 6.13 3.03
N GLN A 72 -10.27 6.68 2.19
CA GLN A 72 -10.36 8.08 1.78
C GLN A 72 -11.72 8.39 1.13
N ALA A 73 -12.22 7.51 0.27
CA ALA A 73 -13.54 7.65 -0.33
C ALA A 73 -14.68 7.50 0.70
N LYS A 74 -14.57 6.54 1.63
CA LYS A 74 -15.52 6.35 2.74
C LYS A 74 -15.60 7.60 3.63
N ASP A 75 -14.46 8.21 3.96
CA ASP A 75 -14.37 9.41 4.79
C ASP A 75 -14.96 10.63 4.07
N LYS A 76 -15.00 10.62 2.73
CA LYS A 76 -15.73 11.60 1.88
C LYS A 76 -17.24 11.32 1.77
N GLY A 77 -17.77 10.37 2.54
CA GLY A 77 -19.20 10.06 2.58
C GLY A 77 -19.68 9.02 1.57
N LEU A 78 -18.80 8.39 0.80
CA LEU A 78 -19.22 7.35 -0.15
C LEU A 78 -19.65 6.08 0.60
N ASN A 79 -20.61 5.37 0.02
CA ASN A 79 -20.89 3.99 0.42
C ASN A 79 -19.73 3.07 -0.02
N LEU A 80 -19.66 1.85 0.52
CA LEU A 80 -18.51 0.97 0.25
C LEU A 80 -18.37 0.59 -1.23
N GLY A 81 -19.47 0.31 -1.93
CA GLY A 81 -19.40 -0.04 -3.36
C GLY A 81 -18.81 1.11 -4.19
N ALA A 82 -19.32 2.32 -3.99
CA ALA A 82 -18.82 3.52 -4.65
C ALA A 82 -17.36 3.81 -4.28
N ALA A 83 -16.96 3.57 -3.02
CA ALA A 83 -15.58 3.74 -2.58
C ALA A 83 -14.61 2.75 -3.25
N ILE A 84 -15.03 1.49 -3.41
CA ILE A 84 -14.26 0.46 -4.13
C ILE A 84 -14.11 0.85 -5.60
N ASP A 85 -15.18 1.27 -6.27
CA ASP A 85 -15.14 1.68 -7.66
C ASP A 85 -14.26 2.93 -7.87
N ALA A 86 -14.33 3.89 -6.95
CA ALA A 86 -13.48 5.08 -6.97
C ALA A 86 -12.00 4.72 -6.82
N ALA A 87 -11.66 3.85 -5.86
CA ALA A 87 -10.30 3.37 -5.66
C ALA A 87 -9.77 2.64 -6.91
N ARG A 88 -10.59 1.78 -7.53
CA ARG A 88 -10.22 1.07 -8.76
C ARG A 88 -9.92 2.03 -9.91
N ARG A 89 -10.82 2.98 -10.18
CA ARG A 89 -10.66 3.99 -11.23
C ARG A 89 -9.45 4.90 -11.00
N PHE A 90 -9.14 5.20 -9.74
CA PHE A 90 -7.95 5.98 -9.41
C PHE A 90 -6.68 5.21 -9.77
N ARG A 91 -6.57 3.94 -9.35
CA ARG A 91 -5.40 3.08 -9.68
C ARG A 91 -5.27 2.83 -11.18
N GLU A 92 -6.38 2.69 -11.91
CA GLU A 92 -6.37 2.56 -13.38
C GLU A 92 -5.81 3.81 -14.09
N ARG A 93 -5.93 5.01 -13.49
CA ARG A 93 -5.38 6.26 -14.06
C ARG A 93 -3.90 6.47 -13.71
N GLU A 94 -3.52 6.08 -12.50
CA GLU A 94 -2.16 6.25 -11.96
C GLU A 94 -1.21 5.15 -12.43
N GLN A 95 -1.70 4.01 -12.92
CA GLN A 95 -0.86 3.06 -13.64
C GLN A 95 -0.36 3.73 -14.92
N PRO A 96 0.94 4.07 -15.04
CA PRO A 96 1.45 4.53 -16.31
C PRO A 96 1.22 3.40 -17.31
N GLY A 97 0.51 3.69 -18.40
CA GLY A 97 0.55 2.84 -19.59
C GLY A 97 2.02 2.56 -19.95
N PRO A 98 2.32 1.41 -20.60
CA PRO A 98 3.69 1.00 -20.87
C PRO A 98 4.45 2.19 -21.42
N GLN A 99 5.47 2.62 -20.67
CA GLN A 99 6.34 3.72 -21.04
C GLN A 99 6.74 3.48 -22.49
N ALA A 100 6.35 4.41 -23.37
CA ALA A 100 6.97 4.52 -24.68
C ALA A 100 8.45 4.65 -24.38
N THR A 101 9.18 3.56 -24.60
CA THR A 101 10.63 3.50 -24.63
C THR A 101 11.05 4.58 -25.62
N VAL A 102 11.44 5.74 -25.10
CA VAL A 102 12.26 6.70 -25.84
C VAL A 102 13.52 5.93 -26.18
N THR A 103 13.55 5.40 -27.39
CA THR A 103 14.74 4.82 -28.00
C THR A 103 15.58 6.02 -28.48
N PRO A 104 16.91 6.02 -28.24
CA PRO A 104 17.78 7.15 -28.58
C PRO A 104 17.80 7.49 -30.07
#